data_AF-A0A9D2IYM6-F1
#
_entry.id   AF-A0A9D2IYM6-F1
#
_cell.length_a   1.000
_cell.length_b   1.000
_cell.length_c   1.000
_cell.angle_alpha   90.00
_cell.angle_beta   90.00
_cell.angle_gamma   90.00
#
_symmetry.space_group_name_H-M   'P 1'
#
loop_
_entity.id
_entity.type
_entity.pdbx_description
1 polymer ?
#
loop_
_entity_poly.entity_id
_entity_poly.type
_entity_poly.pdbx_seq_one_letter_code
_entity_poly.pdbx_strand_id
1 'polypeptide(L)'
;TAILEIKTTNYNAKDNWWLDGEETIPAYYESQGRHYMAVMNVDRCFFCCLYGNNEQESIIRDMQRDLAYEDEMIFLEQDFWENHVLTRTPPPYTEDGDLVIESVRRYTGPADKEAPAVTLDLSLTAKLMRFLQLQEQKKGAEAGNKKIEEDMKRLKAAIIAKMGKSCKAICQQDGVNYTVTYNPIRTPGIDKDNLIRLKLDHPDIYEQYVTVSEYRRFTVKSDAEAA
;
A
#
# COMPACT_ATOMS: atom_id res chain seq x y z
N THR A 1 8.57 35.39 -19.83
CA THR A 1 8.38 33.99 -20.25
C THR A 1 7.99 33.17 -19.04
N ALA A 2 7.10 32.18 -19.17
CA ALA A 2 6.66 31.32 -18.08
C ALA A 2 6.46 29.88 -18.61
N ILE A 3 6.54 28.90 -17.71
CA ILE A 3 6.24 27.49 -18.00
C ILE A 3 4.74 27.24 -17.78
N LEU A 4 4.15 26.35 -18.59
CA LEU A 4 2.83 25.77 -18.36
C LEU A 4 2.97 24.26 -18.29
N GLU A 5 2.73 23.69 -17.11
CA GLU A 5 2.69 22.24 -16.88
C GLU A 5 1.24 21.75 -16.81
N ILE A 6 0.85 20.90 -17.76
CA ILE A 6 -0.52 20.40 -17.88
C ILE A 6 -0.60 18.98 -17.31
N LYS A 7 -1.55 18.76 -16.39
CA LYS A 7 -1.80 17.47 -15.74
C LYS A 7 -3.25 17.02 -15.94
N THR A 8 -3.44 15.71 -15.90
CA THR A 8 -4.76 15.11 -15.73
C THR A 8 -4.73 14.21 -14.51
N THR A 9 -5.74 14.29 -13.66
CA THR A 9 -5.89 13.44 -12.48
C THR A 9 -7.33 12.95 -12.35
N ASN A 10 -7.57 12.05 -11.41
CA ASN A 10 -8.93 11.60 -11.10
C ASN A 10 -9.60 12.49 -10.04
N TYR A 11 -10.92 12.43 -9.95
CA TYR A 11 -11.70 13.24 -9.01
C TYR A 11 -11.27 13.05 -7.54
N ASN A 12 -10.86 11.85 -7.15
CA ASN A 12 -10.45 11.54 -5.77
C ASN A 12 -9.11 12.18 -5.38
N ALA A 13 -8.31 12.59 -6.37
CA ALA A 13 -7.03 13.25 -6.16
C ALA A 13 -7.14 14.79 -6.20
N LYS A 14 -8.35 15.33 -6.36
CA LYS A 14 -8.61 16.77 -6.33
C LYS A 14 -8.11 17.40 -5.03
N ASP A 15 -8.43 16.79 -3.90
CA ASP A 15 -8.16 17.38 -2.58
C ASP A 15 -6.66 17.53 -2.27
N ASN A 16 -5.78 16.83 -2.99
CA ASN A 16 -4.33 16.99 -2.87
C ASN A 16 -3.82 18.39 -3.27
N TRP A 17 -4.65 19.19 -3.96
CA TRP A 17 -4.35 20.56 -4.37
C TRP A 17 -4.81 21.61 -3.33
N TRP A 18 -5.21 21.14 -2.15
CA TRP A 18 -5.49 21.95 -0.98
C TRP A 18 -4.78 21.36 0.24
N LEU A 19 -4.27 22.22 1.11
CA LEU A 19 -3.70 21.84 2.40
C LEU A 19 -4.29 22.77 3.47
N ASP A 20 -4.93 22.18 4.48
CA ASP A 20 -5.59 22.93 5.56
C ASP A 20 -6.59 24.00 5.07
N GLY A 21 -7.23 23.74 3.92
CA GLY A 21 -8.20 24.64 3.29
C GLY A 21 -7.60 25.67 2.33
N GLU A 22 -6.27 25.79 2.28
CA GLU A 22 -5.56 26.73 1.40
C GLU A 22 -5.12 26.06 0.10
N GLU A 23 -5.07 26.85 -0.97
CA GLU A 23 -4.60 26.36 -2.27
C GLU A 23 -3.13 25.97 -2.21
N THR A 24 -2.80 24.77 -2.70
CA THR A 24 -1.42 24.31 -2.79
C THR A 24 -1.16 23.59 -4.12
N ILE A 25 0.11 23.27 -4.36
CA ILE A 25 0.59 22.38 -5.41
C ILE A 25 1.09 21.11 -4.70
N PRO A 26 0.63 19.91 -5.10
CA PRO A 26 1.19 18.66 -4.55
C PRO A 26 2.73 18.65 -4.64
N ALA A 27 3.41 18.28 -3.55
CA ALA A 27 4.88 18.42 -3.44
C ALA A 27 5.69 17.79 -4.60
N TYR A 28 5.21 16.68 -5.15
CA TYR A 28 5.84 16.01 -6.30
C TYR A 28 5.66 16.76 -7.62
N TYR A 29 4.62 17.59 -7.74
CA TYR A 29 4.48 18.53 -8.86
C TYR A 29 5.27 19.81 -8.62
N GLU A 30 5.29 20.31 -7.40
CA GLU A 30 6.06 21.50 -7.03
C GLU A 30 7.55 21.31 -7.37
N SER A 31 8.15 20.22 -6.89
CA SER A 31 9.55 19.85 -7.20
C SER A 31 9.80 19.77 -8.70
N GLN A 32 8.89 19.17 -9.48
CA GLN A 32 8.99 19.14 -10.95
C GLN A 32 9.01 20.56 -11.57
N GLY A 33 8.09 21.43 -11.19
CA GLY A 33 8.03 22.77 -11.78
C GLY A 33 9.23 23.63 -11.35
N ARG A 34 9.72 23.47 -10.11
CA ARG A 34 10.95 24.11 -9.63
C ARG A 34 12.18 23.63 -10.41
N HIS A 35 12.27 22.33 -10.69
CA HIS A 35 13.32 21.78 -11.54
C HIS A 35 13.33 22.42 -12.93
N TYR A 36 12.16 22.57 -13.56
CA TYR A 36 12.08 23.26 -14.84
C TYR A 36 12.51 24.74 -14.76
N MET A 37 12.10 25.46 -13.71
CA MET A 37 12.47 26.86 -13.50
C MET A 37 13.98 27.02 -13.33
N ALA A 38 14.62 26.12 -12.57
CA ALA A 38 16.07 26.08 -12.39
C ALA A 38 16.80 25.81 -13.72
N VAL A 39 16.40 24.77 -14.46
CA VAL A 39 17.05 24.37 -15.73
C VAL A 39 16.87 25.43 -16.82
N MET A 40 15.68 25.99 -16.94
CA MET A 40 15.34 26.94 -18.01
C MET A 40 15.63 28.39 -17.63
N ASN A 41 16.00 28.64 -16.37
CA ASN A 41 16.20 29.96 -15.79
C ASN A 41 15.01 30.90 -16.03
N VAL A 42 13.83 30.48 -15.59
CA VAL A 42 12.57 31.24 -15.71
C VAL A 42 11.89 31.37 -14.36
N ASP A 43 11.24 32.50 -14.11
CA ASP A 43 10.81 32.83 -12.74
C ASP A 43 9.38 32.40 -12.39
N ARG A 44 8.68 31.73 -13.31
CA ARG A 44 7.26 31.41 -13.14
C ARG A 44 6.84 30.12 -13.85
N CYS A 45 6.08 29.30 -13.15
CA CYS A 45 5.46 28.07 -13.65
C CYS A 45 3.97 28.04 -13.28
N PHE A 46 3.11 27.77 -14.26
CA PHE A 46 1.69 27.51 -14.02
C PHE A 46 1.42 26.02 -14.10
N PHE A 47 0.68 25.49 -13.12
CA PHE A 47 0.08 24.16 -13.24
C PHE A 47 -1.37 24.31 -13.69
N CYS A 48 -1.77 23.53 -14.69
CA CYS A 48 -3.16 23.38 -15.09
C CYS A 48 -3.54 21.90 -15.00
N CYS A 49 -4.33 21.53 -13.99
CA CYS A 49 -4.72 20.15 -13.74
C CYS A 49 -6.21 19.94 -13.98
N LEU A 50 -6.54 19.14 -14.99
CA LEU A 50 -7.90 18.66 -15.21
C LEU A 50 -8.16 17.45 -14.31
N TYR A 51 -9.13 17.52 -13.40
CA TYR A 51 -9.48 16.40 -12.50
C TYR A 51 -10.81 15.70 -12.86
N GLY A 52 -11.49 16.20 -13.89
CA GLY A 52 -12.74 15.65 -14.39
C GLY A 52 -12.79 15.62 -15.91
N ASN A 53 -13.99 15.78 -16.48
CA ASN A 53 -14.26 15.59 -17.90
C ASN A 53 -14.67 16.89 -18.63
N ASN A 54 -14.69 18.04 -17.94
CA ASN A 54 -14.97 19.32 -18.57
C ASN A 54 -14.04 20.43 -18.05
N GLU A 55 -14.01 21.55 -18.78
CA GLU A 55 -13.13 22.69 -18.49
C GLU A 55 -13.34 23.33 -17.11
N GLN A 56 -14.55 23.24 -16.53
CA GLN A 56 -14.84 23.79 -15.20
C GLN A 56 -14.26 22.92 -14.08
N GLU A 57 -13.78 21.71 -14.41
CA GLU A 57 -13.11 20.77 -13.51
C GLU A 57 -11.59 20.86 -13.64
N SER A 58 -11.09 22.09 -13.84
CA SER A 58 -9.67 22.40 -13.89
C SER A 58 -9.22 23.19 -12.66
N ILE A 59 -8.00 22.90 -12.21
CA ILE A 59 -7.31 23.61 -11.15
C ILE A 59 -6.13 24.33 -11.80
N ILE A 60 -6.01 25.63 -11.54
CA ILE A 60 -4.86 26.41 -11.97
C ILE A 60 -4.11 26.87 -10.73
N ARG A 61 -2.79 26.66 -10.72
CA ARG A 61 -1.89 27.17 -9.67
C ARG A 61 -0.75 27.95 -10.31
N ASP A 62 -0.38 29.04 -9.66
CA ASP A 62 0.76 29.88 -10.02
C ASP A 62 1.89 29.60 -9.03
N MET A 63 3.06 29.25 -9.54
CA MET A 63 4.27 29.05 -8.77
C MET A 63 5.31 30.08 -9.19
N GLN A 64 5.75 30.87 -8.22
CA GLN A 64 6.88 31.77 -8.38
C GLN A 64 8.17 31.04 -8.05
N ARG A 65 9.26 31.51 -8.63
CA ARG A 65 10.60 31.02 -8.33
C ARG A 65 10.94 31.18 -6.86
N ASP A 66 11.58 30.16 -6.30
CA ASP A 66 12.21 30.26 -5.00
C ASP A 66 13.56 29.54 -5.04
N LEU A 67 14.60 30.38 -5.01
CA LEU A 67 15.99 30.01 -5.22
C LEU A 67 16.54 29.16 -4.08
N ALA A 68 16.04 29.33 -2.85
CA ALA A 68 16.52 28.54 -1.71
C ALA A 68 16.14 27.07 -1.86
N TYR A 69 14.90 26.81 -2.31
CA TYR A 69 14.46 25.46 -2.64
C TYR A 69 15.23 24.91 -3.84
N GLU A 70 15.42 25.70 -4.90
CA GLU A 70 16.18 25.28 -6.08
C GLU A 70 17.62 24.88 -5.72
N ASP A 71 18.30 25.66 -4.87
CA ASP A 71 19.65 25.36 -4.41
C ASP A 71 19.71 24.03 -3.64
N GLU A 72 18.76 23.77 -2.73
CA GLU A 72 18.67 22.49 -2.02
C GLU A 72 18.40 21.31 -2.97
N MET A 73 17.45 21.48 -3.89
CA MET A 73 17.10 20.46 -4.86
C MET A 73 18.26 20.13 -5.80
N ILE A 74 18.99 21.14 -6.32
CA ILE A 74 20.19 20.95 -7.15
C ILE A 74 21.27 20.21 -6.36
N PHE A 75 21.47 20.56 -5.09
CA PHE A 75 22.41 19.86 -4.22
C PHE A 75 22.05 18.37 -4.07
N LEU A 76 20.77 18.06 -3.79
CA LEU A 76 20.29 16.68 -3.66
C LEU A 76 20.39 15.90 -4.98
N GLU A 77 20.09 16.53 -6.11
CA GLU A 77 20.24 15.93 -7.44
C GLU A 77 21.71 15.61 -7.76
N GLN A 78 22.63 16.52 -7.41
CA GLN A 78 24.06 16.31 -7.57
C GLN A 78 24.56 15.17 -6.67
N ASP A 79 24.18 15.16 -5.39
CA ASP A 79 24.53 14.09 -4.45
C ASP A 79 24.04 12.73 -4.96
N PHE A 80 22.78 12.66 -5.40
CA PHE A 80 22.23 11.45 -5.98
C PHE A 80 23.00 10.99 -7.23
N TRP A 81 23.31 11.91 -8.14
CA TRP A 81 24.05 11.59 -9.34
C TRP A 81 25.46 11.08 -9.03
N GLU A 82 26.21 11.81 -8.20
CA GLU A 82 27.60 11.50 -7.89
C GLU A 82 27.75 10.26 -7.01
N ASN A 83 26.92 10.11 -5.98
CA ASN A 83 27.07 9.06 -4.98
C ASN A 83 26.26 7.78 -5.28
N HIS A 84 25.24 7.84 -6.13
CA HIS A 84 24.42 6.66 -6.47
C HIS A 84 24.51 6.27 -7.96
N VAL A 85 24.37 7.22 -8.87
CA VAL A 85 24.39 6.91 -10.31
C VAL A 85 25.81 6.60 -10.79
N LEU A 86 26.77 7.49 -10.56
CA LEU A 86 28.16 7.29 -11.02
C LEU A 86 28.85 6.13 -10.30
N THR A 87 28.62 5.94 -9.00
CA THR A 87 29.16 4.80 -8.24
C THR A 87 28.44 3.49 -8.54
N ARG A 88 27.27 3.55 -9.18
CA ARG A 88 26.34 2.42 -9.38
C ARG A 88 25.93 1.75 -8.07
N THR A 89 25.85 2.53 -7.00
CA THR A 89 25.41 2.08 -5.68
C THR A 89 23.96 2.52 -5.47
N PRO A 90 22.99 1.59 -5.39
CA PRO A 90 21.59 1.95 -5.19
C PRO A 90 21.40 2.82 -3.93
N PRO A 91 20.50 3.81 -3.95
CA PRO A 91 20.13 4.54 -2.75
C PRO A 91 19.50 3.61 -1.70
N PRO A 92 19.57 3.95 -0.41
CA PRO A 92 18.87 3.20 0.61
C PRO A 92 17.36 3.30 0.41
N TYR A 93 16.64 2.23 0.74
CA TYR A 93 15.18 2.26 0.81
C TYR A 93 14.70 3.15 1.94
N THR A 94 13.77 4.05 1.64
CA THR A 94 13.14 4.98 2.61
C THR A 94 11.62 4.84 2.66
N GLU A 95 11.06 4.06 1.72
CA GLU A 95 9.64 3.82 1.54
C GLU A 95 9.07 2.81 2.55
N ASP A 96 7.74 2.66 2.51
CA ASP A 96 7.04 1.63 3.28
C ASP A 96 7.52 0.21 2.92
N GLY A 97 7.48 -0.70 3.91
CA GLY A 97 7.95 -2.07 3.78
C GLY A 97 7.34 -2.84 2.61
N ASP A 98 6.06 -2.63 2.30
CA ASP A 98 5.39 -3.33 1.18
C ASP A 98 5.94 -2.87 -0.18
N LEU A 99 6.21 -1.57 -0.34
CA LEU A 99 6.82 -1.01 -1.55
C LEU A 99 8.26 -1.49 -1.73
N VAL A 100 9.01 -1.56 -0.63
CA VAL A 100 10.38 -2.10 -0.63
C VAL A 100 10.37 -3.58 -1.04
N ILE A 101 9.47 -4.38 -0.47
CA ILE A 101 9.34 -5.81 -0.82
C ILE A 101 8.99 -5.98 -2.31
N GLU A 102 8.06 -5.16 -2.83
CA GLU A 102 7.68 -5.21 -4.25
C GLU A 102 8.85 -4.80 -5.17
N SER A 103 9.56 -3.73 -4.84
CA SER A 103 10.74 -3.25 -5.57
C SER A 103 11.83 -4.33 -5.62
N VAL A 104 12.16 -4.92 -4.47
CA VAL A 104 13.13 -6.02 -4.38
C VAL A 104 12.71 -7.21 -5.23
N ARG A 105 11.43 -7.61 -5.23
CA ARG A 105 10.94 -8.71 -6.06
C ARG A 105 11.11 -8.44 -7.55
N ARG A 106 10.79 -7.23 -8.00
CA ARG A 106 10.95 -6.83 -9.42
C ARG A 106 12.41 -6.78 -9.85
N TYR A 107 13.28 -6.28 -8.97
CA TYR A 107 14.70 -6.11 -9.24
C TYR A 107 15.49 -7.42 -9.19
N THR A 108 15.23 -8.28 -8.19
CA THR A 108 16.03 -9.50 -7.95
C THR A 108 15.60 -10.69 -8.80
N GLY A 109 14.39 -10.68 -9.36
CA GLY A 109 13.87 -11.77 -10.18
C GLY A 109 13.31 -12.95 -9.35
N PRO A 110 13.07 -14.10 -10.00
CA PRO A 110 12.49 -15.28 -9.33
C PRO A 110 13.44 -15.85 -8.28
N ALA A 111 12.87 -16.58 -7.30
CA ALA A 111 13.68 -17.23 -6.27
C ALA A 111 14.47 -18.40 -6.85
N ASP A 112 15.78 -18.42 -6.59
CA ASP A 112 16.63 -19.57 -6.86
C ASP A 112 16.83 -20.39 -5.58
N LYS A 113 16.41 -21.66 -5.61
CA LYS A 113 16.54 -22.59 -4.47
C LYS A 113 17.95 -23.18 -4.35
N GLU A 114 18.73 -23.12 -5.42
CA GLU A 114 20.11 -23.62 -5.47
C GLU A 114 21.12 -22.51 -5.13
N ALA A 115 20.66 -21.26 -5.03
CA ALA A 115 21.50 -20.14 -4.62
C ALA A 115 22.04 -20.36 -3.18
N PRO A 116 23.30 -19.99 -2.93
CA PRO A 116 23.91 -20.17 -1.61
C PRO A 116 23.21 -19.33 -0.54
N ALA A 117 23.20 -19.84 0.69
CA ALA A 117 22.70 -19.09 1.83
C ALA A 117 23.55 -17.82 2.05
N VAL A 118 22.86 -16.71 2.34
CA VAL A 118 23.50 -15.42 2.65
C VAL A 118 23.62 -15.28 4.17
N THR A 119 24.81 -14.97 4.65
CA THR A 119 25.04 -14.62 6.06
C THR A 119 24.60 -13.17 6.30
N LEU A 120 23.79 -12.97 7.35
CA LEU A 120 23.40 -11.62 7.77
C LEU A 120 24.54 -10.96 8.55
N ASP A 121 24.85 -9.71 8.20
CA ASP A 121 25.79 -8.89 8.97
C ASP A 121 25.17 -8.41 10.29
N LEU A 122 25.97 -7.73 11.12
CA LEU A 122 25.55 -7.25 12.44
C LEU A 122 24.31 -6.33 12.37
N SER A 123 24.21 -5.51 11.32
CA SER A 123 23.10 -4.58 11.11
C SER A 123 21.80 -5.32 10.81
N LEU A 124 21.85 -6.29 9.90
CA LEU A 124 20.71 -7.15 9.56
C LEU A 124 20.35 -8.10 10.69
N THR A 125 21.32 -8.60 11.46
CA THR A 125 21.06 -9.40 12.67
C THR A 125 20.30 -8.57 13.71
N ALA A 126 20.68 -7.31 13.95
CA ALA A 126 19.95 -6.44 14.88
C ALA A 126 18.49 -6.21 14.42
N LYS A 127 18.27 -6.02 13.10
CA LYS A 127 16.92 -5.93 12.52
C LYS A 127 16.13 -7.23 12.71
N LEU A 128 16.74 -8.39 12.52
CA LEU A 128 16.11 -9.70 12.75
C LEU A 128 15.70 -9.87 14.22
N MET A 129 16.56 -9.49 15.16
CA MET A 129 16.23 -9.56 16.60
C MET A 129 15.05 -8.64 16.96
N ARG A 130 15.02 -7.42 16.41
CA ARG A 130 13.87 -6.52 16.57
C ARG A 130 12.60 -7.09 15.95
N PHE A 131 12.69 -7.71 14.76
CA PHE A 131 11.57 -8.39 14.12
C PHE A 131 10.98 -9.50 15.01
N LEU A 132 11.82 -10.35 15.59
CA LEU A 132 11.40 -11.42 16.50
C LEU A 132 10.72 -10.87 17.76
N GLN A 133 11.25 -9.80 18.34
CA GLN A 133 10.62 -9.12 19.48
C GLN A 133 9.21 -8.60 19.14
N LEU A 134 9.06 -7.97 17.98
CA LEU A 134 7.77 -7.47 17.49
C LEU A 134 6.80 -8.62 17.19
N GLN A 135 7.30 -9.75 16.70
CA GLN A 135 6.49 -10.94 16.45
C GLN A 135 5.87 -11.50 17.75
N GLU A 136 6.63 -11.52 18.85
CA GLU A 136 6.10 -11.95 20.15
C GLU A 136 5.10 -10.94 20.73
N GLN A 137 5.38 -9.63 20.61
CA GLN A 137 4.41 -8.59 21.01
C GLN A 137 3.10 -8.73 20.25
N LYS A 138 3.17 -8.93 18.93
CA LYS A 138 2.00 -9.17 18.07
C LYS A 138 1.21 -10.39 18.53
N LYS A 139 1.88 -11.51 18.80
CA LYS A 139 1.23 -12.73 19.31
C LYS A 139 0.51 -12.50 20.65
N GLY A 140 1.11 -11.73 21.55
CA GLY A 140 0.48 -11.33 22.81
C GLY A 140 -0.78 -10.49 22.60
N ALA A 141 -0.73 -9.50 21.70
CA ALA A 141 -1.89 -8.67 21.35
C ALA A 141 -3.00 -9.49 20.66
N GLU A 142 -2.64 -10.39 19.75
CA GLU A 142 -3.58 -11.28 19.05
C GLU A 142 -4.32 -12.22 20.02
N ALA A 143 -3.67 -12.66 21.10
CA ALA A 143 -4.33 -13.46 22.14
C ALA A 143 -5.44 -12.66 22.85
N GLY A 144 -5.21 -11.37 23.12
CA GLY A 144 -6.23 -10.47 23.65
C GLY A 144 -7.38 -10.23 22.67
N ASN A 145 -7.06 -9.97 21.40
CA ASN A 145 -8.06 -9.79 20.34
C ASN A 145 -8.94 -11.02 20.17
N LYS A 146 -8.34 -12.23 20.19
CA LYS A 146 -9.06 -13.49 20.10
C LYS A 146 -10.11 -13.65 21.19
N LYS A 147 -9.79 -13.26 22.44
CA LYS A 147 -10.74 -13.33 23.55
C LYS A 147 -11.94 -12.42 23.33
N ILE A 148 -11.70 -11.19 22.83
CA ILE A 148 -12.77 -10.24 22.51
C ILE A 148 -13.63 -10.78 21.36
N GLU A 149 -13.01 -11.31 20.30
CA GLU A 149 -13.73 -11.92 19.18
C GLU A 149 -14.61 -13.10 19.61
N GLU A 150 -14.12 -13.95 20.51
CA GLU A 150 -14.88 -15.06 21.08
C GLU A 150 -16.09 -14.56 21.89
N ASP A 151 -15.93 -13.52 22.70
CA ASP A 151 -17.02 -12.89 23.44
C ASP A 151 -18.05 -12.23 22.52
N MET A 152 -17.60 -11.49 21.50
CA MET A 152 -18.47 -10.91 20.47
C MET A 152 -19.25 -12.00 19.73
N LYS A 153 -18.60 -13.12 19.38
CA LYS A 153 -19.23 -14.25 18.71
C LYS A 153 -20.30 -14.90 19.59
N ARG A 154 -20.04 -15.04 20.90
CA ARG A 154 -21.02 -15.55 21.86
C ARG A 154 -22.25 -14.64 21.95
N LEU A 155 -22.07 -13.34 22.07
CA LEU A 155 -23.16 -12.36 22.12
C LEU A 155 -23.95 -12.33 20.80
N LYS A 156 -23.25 -12.32 19.66
CA LYS A 156 -23.86 -12.41 18.32
C LYS A 156 -24.71 -13.67 18.18
N ALA A 157 -24.21 -14.82 18.64
CA ALA A 157 -24.96 -16.08 18.59
C ALA A 157 -26.26 -16.02 19.40
N ALA A 158 -26.26 -15.38 20.58
CA ALA A 158 -27.47 -15.18 21.37
C ALA A 158 -28.51 -14.31 20.64
N ILE A 159 -28.07 -13.25 19.97
CA ILE A 159 -28.95 -12.38 19.17
C ILE A 159 -29.52 -13.17 17.98
N ILE A 160 -28.69 -13.89 17.22
CA ILE A 160 -29.13 -14.70 16.08
C ILE A 160 -30.11 -15.80 16.53
N ALA A 161 -29.84 -16.46 17.66
CA ALA A 161 -30.75 -17.45 18.23
C ALA A 161 -32.14 -16.86 18.52
N LYS A 162 -32.19 -15.61 19.01
CA LYS A 162 -33.45 -14.88 19.21
C LYS A 162 -34.12 -14.47 17.90
N MET A 163 -33.35 -14.10 16.87
CA MET A 163 -33.86 -13.73 15.55
C MET A 163 -34.50 -14.91 14.82
N GLY A 164 -34.00 -16.13 15.01
CA GLY A 164 -34.55 -17.34 14.39
C GLY A 164 -34.54 -17.24 12.86
N LYS A 165 -35.72 -17.31 12.24
CA LYS A 165 -35.88 -17.17 10.78
C LYS A 165 -35.91 -15.70 10.30
N SER A 166 -36.03 -14.74 11.21
CA SER A 166 -36.08 -13.33 10.84
C SER A 166 -34.72 -12.85 10.38
N CYS A 167 -34.68 -12.15 9.25
CA CYS A 167 -33.48 -11.50 8.75
C CYS A 167 -33.27 -10.10 9.36
N LYS A 168 -34.20 -9.62 10.20
CA LYS A 168 -34.16 -8.29 10.81
C LYS A 168 -34.61 -8.32 12.27
N ALA A 169 -33.91 -7.57 13.12
CA ALA A 169 -34.33 -7.25 14.48
C ALA A 169 -34.11 -5.76 14.76
N ILE A 170 -34.86 -5.21 15.71
CA ILE A 170 -34.74 -3.83 16.17
C ILE A 170 -34.53 -3.82 17.68
N CYS A 171 -33.73 -2.89 18.17
CA CYS A 171 -33.49 -2.66 19.60
C CYS A 171 -33.40 -1.14 19.83
N GLN A 172 -33.90 -0.65 20.96
CA GLN A 172 -33.74 0.74 21.35
C GLN A 172 -33.07 0.79 22.73
N GLN A 173 -32.02 1.60 22.87
CA GLN A 173 -31.31 1.79 24.13
C GLN A 173 -30.78 3.22 24.20
N ASP A 174 -31.00 3.89 25.34
CA ASP A 174 -30.54 5.27 25.61
C ASP A 174 -30.91 6.29 24.51
N GLY A 175 -32.12 6.16 23.96
CA GLY A 175 -32.62 7.03 22.88
C GLY A 175 -32.09 6.69 21.49
N VAL A 176 -31.22 5.69 21.36
CA VAL A 176 -30.65 5.23 20.08
C VAL A 176 -31.38 3.99 19.57
N ASN A 177 -31.76 4.00 18.30
CA ASN A 177 -32.38 2.85 17.62
C ASN A 177 -31.32 2.05 16.85
N TYR A 178 -31.24 0.76 17.13
CA TYR A 178 -30.37 -0.20 16.47
C TYR A 178 -31.18 -1.12 15.57
N THR A 179 -30.72 -1.32 14.34
CA THR A 179 -31.26 -2.33 13.42
C THR A 179 -30.21 -3.41 13.20
N VAL A 180 -30.53 -4.65 13.54
CA VAL A 180 -29.71 -5.83 13.28
C VAL A 180 -30.24 -6.53 12.04
N THR A 181 -29.36 -6.83 11.09
CA THR A 181 -29.71 -7.63 9.90
C THR A 181 -28.88 -8.89 9.81
N TYR A 182 -29.50 -9.99 9.38
CA TYR A 182 -28.87 -11.28 9.18
C TYR A 182 -29.50 -11.94 7.95
N ASN A 183 -29.12 -11.44 6.77
CA ASN A 183 -29.66 -11.87 5.48
C ASN A 183 -28.85 -13.06 4.92
N PRO A 184 -29.48 -13.98 4.18
CA PRO A 184 -28.76 -15.01 3.44
C PRO A 184 -27.94 -14.37 2.31
N ILE A 185 -26.65 -14.70 2.22
CA ILE A 185 -25.77 -14.34 1.11
C ILE A 185 -25.38 -15.63 0.40
N ARG A 186 -25.48 -15.65 -0.93
CA ARG A 186 -25.09 -16.79 -1.77
C ARG A 186 -24.01 -16.35 -2.74
N THR A 187 -22.83 -16.95 -2.64
CA THR A 187 -21.71 -16.69 -3.54
C THR A 187 -21.39 -18.00 -4.27
N PRO A 188 -21.49 -18.05 -5.61
CA PRO A 188 -21.05 -19.23 -6.35
C PRO A 188 -19.52 -19.38 -6.22
N GLY A 189 -19.06 -20.61 -6.05
CA GLY A 189 -17.63 -20.91 -5.94
C GLY A 189 -17.38 -22.39 -6.18
N ILE A 190 -16.18 -22.71 -6.66
CA ILE A 190 -15.69 -24.08 -6.80
C ILE A 190 -14.71 -24.30 -5.66
N ASP A 191 -15.03 -25.19 -4.73
CA ASP A 191 -14.11 -25.56 -3.65
C ASP A 191 -12.90 -26.35 -4.19
N LYS A 192 -11.92 -26.60 -3.32
CA LYS A 192 -10.67 -27.28 -3.69
C LYS A 192 -10.91 -28.67 -4.29
N ASP A 193 -11.86 -29.45 -3.76
CA ASP A 193 -12.09 -30.81 -4.20
C ASP A 193 -12.79 -30.84 -5.56
N ASN A 194 -13.77 -29.95 -5.76
CA ASN A 194 -14.42 -29.76 -7.04
C ASN A 194 -13.48 -29.14 -8.09
N LEU A 195 -12.52 -28.31 -7.68
CA LEU A 195 -11.48 -27.79 -8.58
C LEU A 195 -10.51 -28.89 -9.02
N ILE A 196 -10.17 -29.82 -8.12
CA ILE A 196 -9.37 -31.01 -8.46
C ILE A 196 -10.16 -31.91 -9.43
N ARG A 197 -11.45 -32.14 -9.19
CA ARG A 197 -12.31 -32.88 -10.13
C ARG A 197 -12.39 -32.19 -11.48
N LEU A 198 -12.56 -30.87 -11.52
CA LEU A 198 -12.54 -30.10 -12.77
C LEU A 198 -11.25 -30.32 -13.55
N LYS A 199 -10.09 -30.32 -12.87
CA LYS A 199 -8.79 -30.61 -13.51
C LYS A 199 -8.70 -32.03 -14.08
N LEU A 200 -9.31 -33.01 -13.42
CA LEU A 200 -9.26 -34.41 -13.84
C LEU A 200 -10.25 -34.72 -14.97
N ASP A 201 -11.48 -34.23 -14.86
CA ASP A 201 -12.58 -34.54 -15.77
C ASP A 201 -12.58 -33.62 -17.01
N HIS A 202 -12.13 -32.37 -16.84
CA HIS A 202 -12.11 -31.32 -17.87
C HIS A 202 -10.79 -30.51 -17.83
N PRO A 203 -9.64 -31.15 -18.12
CA PRO A 203 -8.32 -30.51 -18.03
C PRO A 203 -8.17 -29.31 -18.96
N ASP A 204 -8.79 -29.34 -20.13
CA ASP A 204 -8.81 -28.25 -21.11
C ASP A 204 -9.44 -26.97 -20.53
N ILE A 205 -10.58 -27.10 -19.85
CA ILE A 205 -11.25 -25.98 -19.18
C ILE A 205 -10.39 -25.51 -18.01
N TYR A 206 -9.86 -26.42 -17.20
CA TYR A 206 -9.01 -26.03 -16.07
C TYR A 206 -7.79 -25.22 -16.53
N GLU A 207 -7.09 -25.68 -17.56
CA GLU A 207 -5.91 -25.02 -18.11
C GLU A 207 -6.22 -23.66 -18.72
N GLN A 208 -7.40 -23.49 -19.34
CA GLN A 208 -7.82 -22.21 -19.91
C GLN A 208 -8.01 -21.11 -18.85
N TYR A 209 -8.44 -21.48 -17.63
CA TYR A 209 -8.86 -20.51 -16.61
C TYR A 209 -7.96 -20.46 -15.37
N VAL A 210 -7.09 -21.45 -15.17
CA VAL A 210 -6.21 -21.46 -14.00
C VAL A 210 -5.15 -20.38 -14.10
N THR A 211 -5.10 -19.49 -13.11
CA THR A 211 -3.97 -18.58 -12.90
C THR A 211 -3.10 -19.15 -11.80
N VAL A 212 -1.85 -19.47 -12.14
CA VAL A 212 -0.83 -19.87 -11.14
C VAL A 212 -0.07 -18.62 -10.71
N SER A 213 -0.20 -18.26 -9.44
CA SER A 213 0.61 -17.20 -8.82
C SER A 213 1.70 -17.81 -7.94
N GLU A 214 2.91 -17.27 -8.06
CA GLU A 214 4.04 -17.63 -7.21
C GLU A 214 4.32 -16.52 -6.18
N TYR A 215 4.56 -16.90 -4.93
CA TYR A 215 4.97 -15.96 -3.89
C TYR A 215 5.98 -16.61 -2.93
N ARG A 216 6.88 -15.79 -2.39
CA ARG A 216 7.83 -16.20 -1.35
C ARG A 216 7.22 -15.99 0.03
N ARG A 217 7.31 -17.00 0.89
CA ARG A 217 6.94 -16.89 2.31
C ARG A 217 8.16 -16.49 3.12
N PHE A 218 8.05 -15.41 3.89
CA PHE A 218 9.06 -15.05 4.88
C PHE A 218 8.76 -15.78 6.19
N THR A 219 9.71 -16.60 6.66
CA THR A 219 9.60 -17.32 7.94
C THR A 219 10.92 -17.27 8.66
N VAL A 220 10.87 -17.00 9.97
CA VAL A 220 12.03 -17.11 10.86
C VAL A 220 11.77 -18.28 11.79
N LYS A 221 12.74 -19.18 11.91
CA LYS A 221 12.73 -20.28 12.87
C LYS A 221 14.02 -20.19 13.69
N SER A 222 13.91 -20.41 14.99
CA SER A 222 15.05 -20.69 15.85
C SER A 222 15.19 -22.21 15.97
N ASP A 223 16.38 -22.73 15.72
CA ASP A 223 16.68 -24.11 16.07
C ASP A 223 16.81 -24.19 17.59
N ALA A 224 15.87 -24.87 18.24
CA ALA A 224 15.83 -25.01 19.70
C ALA A 224 16.85 -26.04 20.24
N GLU A 225 17.77 -26.54 19.41
CA GLU A 225 18.73 -27.63 19.73
C GLU A 225 20.21 -27.19 19.76
N ALA A 226 20.48 -25.90 19.99
CA ALA A 226 21.86 -25.42 20.18
C ALA A 226 22.06 -24.75 21.56
N ALA A 227 21.47 -25.32 22.61
CA ALA A 227 21.72 -24.97 24.02
C ALA A 227 21.83 -26.22 24.89
#